data_AF-X0U4B7-F1
#
_entry.id   AF-X0U4B7-F1
#
_cell.length_a   1.000
_cell.length_b   1.000
_cell.length_c   1.000
_cell.angle_alpha   90.00
_cell.angle_beta   90.00
_cell.angle_gamma   90.00
#
_symmetry.space_group_name_H-M   'P 1'
#
loop_
_entity.id
_entity.type
_entity.pdbx_description
1 polymer ?
#
loop_
_entity_poly.entity_id
_entity_poly.type
_entity_poly.pdbx_seq_one_letter_code
_entity_poly.pdbx_strand_id
1 'polypeptide(L)'
;MPPDDEEPDSDPLTRERCPTGIEGLDNILNGGIPRGNTILFTGSCGTGKTTLSLEFLVHGALAGENCLFVSVTESSEKLMKNVIPYDFFDETLIKKGKLVFVDMP
;
A
#
# COMPACT_ATOMS: atom_id res chain seq x y z
N MET A 1 -26.42 20.79 9.74
CA MET A 1 -25.01 20.41 9.67
C MET A 1 -24.32 21.05 10.86
N PRO A 2 -23.80 20.31 11.85
CA PRO A 2 -22.57 20.76 12.44
C PRO A 2 -21.44 20.56 11.41
N PRO A 3 -20.55 21.54 11.28
CA PRO A 3 -19.34 21.45 10.49
C PRO A 3 -18.38 20.48 11.19
N ASP A 4 -17.61 19.74 10.39
CA ASP A 4 -16.30 19.26 10.77
C ASP A 4 -16.23 18.49 12.10
N ASP A 5 -16.72 17.24 12.11
CA ASP A 5 -16.15 16.18 12.99
C ASP A 5 -14.72 15.81 12.51
N GLU A 6 -13.92 16.78 12.05
CA GLU A 6 -12.49 16.62 11.93
C GLU A 6 -11.94 16.67 13.36
N GLU A 7 -11.75 15.49 13.97
CA GLU A 7 -10.84 15.38 15.10
C GLU A 7 -9.58 16.19 14.76
N PRO A 8 -9.11 17.08 15.66
CA PRO A 8 -8.02 17.99 15.35
C PRO A 8 -6.87 17.16 14.81
N ASP A 9 -6.45 17.47 13.58
CA ASP A 9 -5.39 16.81 12.81
C ASP A 9 -4.19 16.63 13.76
N SER A 10 -4.14 15.47 14.43
CA SER A 10 -3.13 15.16 15.44
C SER A 10 -1.78 15.45 14.81
N ASP A 11 -0.92 16.20 15.50
CA ASP A 11 0.37 16.66 14.97
C ASP A 11 0.98 15.57 14.05
N PRO A 12 1.23 15.85 12.76
CA PRO A 12 1.75 14.85 11.81
C PRO A 12 3.02 14.12 12.30
N LEU A 13 3.74 14.71 13.26
CA LEU A 13 4.91 14.13 13.92
C LEU A 13 4.55 13.08 14.99
N THR A 14 3.32 13.08 15.50
CA THR A 14 2.82 12.20 16.57
C THR A 14 1.91 11.08 16.08
N ARG A 15 1.51 11.10 14.80
CA ARG A 15 0.69 10.04 14.19
C ARG A 15 1.40 8.70 14.17
N GLU A 16 0.62 7.65 14.39
CA GLU A 16 1.02 6.27 14.08
C GLU A 16 1.51 6.19 12.63
N ARG A 17 2.60 5.46 12.39
CA ARG A 17 3.22 5.33 11.07
C ARG A 17 3.00 3.91 10.55
N CYS A 18 2.74 3.79 9.25
CA CYS A 18 2.67 2.54 8.52
C CYS A 18 4.01 2.35 7.80
N PRO A 19 4.89 1.44 8.27
CA PRO A 19 6.13 1.11 7.58
C PRO A 19 5.83 0.60 6.18
N THR A 20 6.65 0.99 5.21
CA THR A 20 6.49 0.56 3.82
C THR A 20 7.11 -0.80 3.55
N GLY A 21 8.04 -1.22 4.39
CA GLY A 21 8.85 -2.44 4.19
C GLY A 21 10.08 -2.19 3.32
N ILE A 22 10.19 -1.00 2.72
CA ILE A 22 11.34 -0.57 1.93
C ILE A 22 12.23 0.29 2.84
N GLU A 23 13.31 -0.29 3.36
CA GLU A 23 14.20 0.34 4.35
C GLU A 23 14.61 1.77 3.96
N GLY A 24 15.04 1.96 2.71
CA GLY A 24 15.46 3.28 2.22
C GLY A 24 14.33 4.32 2.24
N LEU A 25 13.10 3.91 1.93
CA LEU A 25 11.94 4.80 1.93
C LEU A 25 11.46 5.09 3.36
N ASP A 26 11.43 4.07 4.21
CA ASP A 26 11.06 4.22 5.62
C ASP A 26 12.01 5.16 6.36
N ASN A 27 13.32 5.08 6.07
CA ASN A 27 14.31 6.01 6.61
C ASN A 27 14.05 7.46 6.17
N ILE A 28 13.69 7.69 4.91
CA ILE A 28 13.37 9.04 4.39
C ILE A 28 12.06 9.56 4.99
N LEU A 29 11.09 8.69 5.24
CA LEU A 29 9.78 9.03 5.76
C LEU A 29 9.71 9.03 7.31
N ASN A 30 10.84 8.86 8.00
CA ASN A 30 10.93 8.75 9.46
C ASN A 30 10.04 7.63 10.04
N GLY A 31 10.16 6.42 9.51
CA GLY A 31 9.43 5.23 9.96
C GLY A 31 8.17 4.91 9.16
N GLY A 32 7.98 5.54 7.99
CA GLY A 32 6.92 5.20 7.04
C GLY A 32 5.82 6.27 6.90
N ILE A 33 4.73 5.86 6.27
CA ILE A 33 3.62 6.74 5.89
C ILE A 33 2.75 7.05 7.13
N PRO A 34 2.42 8.32 7.45
CA PRO A 34 1.49 8.62 8.52
C PRO A 34 0.13 7.97 8.28
N ARG A 35 -0.40 7.29 9.30
CA ARG A 35 -1.67 6.58 9.20
C ARG A 35 -2.84 7.56 8.98
N GLY A 36 -3.78 7.17 8.13
CA GLY A 36 -4.91 8.01 7.71
C GLY A 36 -4.64 8.92 6.51
N ASN A 37 -3.39 8.95 6.00
CA ASN A 37 -3.06 9.79 4.84
C ASN A 37 -3.35 9.10 3.51
N THR A 38 -3.71 9.92 2.50
CA THR A 38 -3.72 9.51 1.10
C THR A 38 -2.39 9.89 0.44
N ILE A 39 -1.76 8.94 -0.26
CA ILE A 39 -0.46 9.13 -0.91
C ILE A 39 -0.58 8.95 -2.43
N LEU A 40 0.09 9.83 -3.19
CA LEU A 40 0.17 9.75 -4.65
C LEU A 40 1.60 9.44 -5.10
N PHE A 41 1.80 8.30 -5.74
CA PHE A 41 3.05 7.98 -6.45
C PHE A 41 3.01 8.52 -7.88
N THR A 42 3.93 9.44 -8.21
CA THR A 42 4.06 10.02 -9.57
C THR A 42 5.42 9.69 -10.18
N GLY A 43 5.45 9.50 -11.50
CA GLY A 43 6.66 9.17 -12.25
C GLY A 43 6.36 8.52 -13.60
N SER A 44 7.36 8.50 -14.49
CA SER A 44 7.28 7.91 -15.83
C SER A 44 6.95 6.41 -15.82
N CYS A 45 6.56 5.84 -16.98
CA CYS A 45 6.37 4.40 -17.09
C CYS A 45 7.66 3.64 -16.71
N GLY A 46 7.54 2.51 -16.02
CA GLY A 46 8.68 1.69 -15.60
C GLY A 46 9.43 2.17 -14.35
N THR A 47 9.04 3.29 -13.71
CA THR A 47 9.69 3.77 -12.48
C THR A 47 9.33 2.97 -11.21
N GLY A 48 8.60 1.86 -11.34
CA GLY A 48 8.30 0.97 -10.22
C GLY A 48 7.10 1.37 -9.35
N LYS A 49 6.24 2.32 -9.77
CA LYS A 49 5.05 2.75 -8.99
C LYS A 49 4.18 1.57 -8.55
N THR A 50 3.80 0.72 -9.49
CA THR A 50 2.96 -0.45 -9.20
C THR A 50 3.67 -1.43 -8.26
N THR A 51 4.95 -1.68 -8.48
CA THR A 51 5.78 -2.53 -7.62
C THR A 51 5.81 -2.00 -6.19
N LEU A 52 6.08 -0.71 -6.00
CA LEU A 52 6.12 -0.07 -4.69
C LEU A 52 4.76 -0.16 -3.99
N SER A 53 3.65 0.13 -4.69
CA SER A 53 2.30 -0.02 -4.13
C SER A 53 2.00 -1.46 -3.71
N LEU A 54 2.45 -2.45 -4.48
CA LEU A 54 2.24 -3.86 -4.16
C LEU A 54 3.09 -4.31 -2.97
N GLU A 55 4.36 -3.92 -2.92
CA GLU A 55 5.26 -4.21 -1.81
C GLU A 55 4.70 -3.63 -0.50
N PHE A 56 4.24 -2.38 -0.52
CA PHE A 56 3.55 -1.74 0.61
C PHE A 56 2.35 -2.57 1.10
N LEU A 57 1.46 -2.98 0.19
CA LEU A 57 0.28 -3.76 0.54
C LEU A 57 0.62 -5.16 1.05
N VAL A 58 1.66 -5.80 0.50
CA VAL A 58 2.10 -7.11 0.94
C VAL A 58 2.67 -7.02 2.37
N HIS A 59 3.48 -6.01 2.67
CA HIS A 59 3.97 -5.78 4.02
C HIS A 59 2.85 -5.48 5.02
N GLY A 60 1.85 -4.69 4.63
CA GLY A 60 0.64 -4.49 5.44
C GLY A 60 -0.11 -5.80 5.71
N ALA A 61 -0.30 -6.62 4.67
CA ALA A 61 -0.96 -7.92 4.79
C ALA A 61 -0.18 -8.91 5.68
N LEU A 62 1.16 -8.91 5.61
CA LEU A 62 2.05 -9.67 6.49
C LEU A 62 1.98 -9.18 7.95
N ALA A 63 1.80 -7.88 8.16
CA ALA A 63 1.55 -7.28 9.48
C ALA A 63 0.14 -7.56 10.01
N GLY A 64 -0.71 -8.26 9.23
CA GLY A 64 -2.05 -8.69 9.62
C GLY A 64 -3.17 -7.75 9.18
N GLU A 65 -2.87 -6.70 8.41
CA GLU A 65 -3.87 -5.79 7.85
C GLU A 65 -4.67 -6.44 6.71
N ASN A 66 -5.83 -5.86 6.39
CA ASN A 66 -6.60 -6.25 5.22
C ASN A 66 -6.30 -5.26 4.08
N CYS A 67 -5.77 -5.77 2.99
CA CYS A 67 -5.21 -4.98 1.90
C CYS A 67 -5.99 -5.19 0.60
N LEU A 68 -6.29 -4.10 -0.10
CA LEU A 68 -7.03 -4.09 -1.36
C LEU A 68 -6.21 -3.36 -2.43
N PHE A 69 -5.94 -4.05 -3.54
CA PHE A 69 -5.41 -3.43 -4.74
C PHE A 69 -6.54 -3.26 -5.77
N VAL A 70 -6.86 -2.02 -6.12
CA VAL A 70 -7.82 -1.71 -7.19
C VAL A 70 -7.07 -1.35 -8.45
N SER A 71 -7.27 -2.12 -9.52
CA SER A 71 -6.63 -1.86 -10.81
C SER A 71 -7.62 -1.26 -11.82
N VAL A 72 -7.14 -0.26 -12.56
CA VAL A 72 -7.92 0.44 -13.62
C VAL A 72 -7.32 0.20 -15.01
N THR A 73 -6.01 0.02 -15.12
CA THR A 73 -5.31 -0.02 -16.41
C THR A 73 -4.81 -1.40 -16.82
N GLU A 74 -4.54 -2.29 -15.86
CA GLU A 74 -4.05 -3.64 -16.11
C GLU A 74 -4.94 -4.66 -15.40
N SER A 75 -5.09 -5.87 -15.93
CA SER A 75 -5.86 -6.91 -15.22
C SER A 75 -5.12 -7.38 -13.97
N SER A 76 -5.88 -7.68 -12.92
CA SER A 76 -5.41 -8.29 -11.67
C SER A 76 -4.57 -9.54 -11.91
N GLU A 77 -4.98 -10.39 -12.86
CA GLU A 77 -4.22 -11.59 -13.24
C GLU A 77 -2.81 -11.27 -13.75
N LYS A 78 -2.67 -10.20 -14.53
CA LYS A 78 -1.36 -9.77 -15.06
C LYS A 78 -0.49 -9.20 -13.93
N LEU A 79 -1.09 -8.40 -13.05
CA LEU A 79 -0.39 -7.86 -11.88
C LEU A 79 0.09 -8.98 -10.94
N MET A 80 -0.73 -10.00 -10.71
CA MET A 80 -0.34 -11.16 -9.92
C MET A 80 0.85 -11.91 -10.55
N LYS A 81 0.83 -12.14 -11.87
CA LYS A 81 1.97 -12.77 -12.56
C LYS A 81 3.27 -11.96 -12.43
N ASN A 82 3.16 -10.64 -12.40
CA ASN A 82 4.32 -9.76 -12.24
C ASN A 82 4.87 -9.76 -10.81
N VAL A 83 4.02 -9.92 -9.79
CA VAL A 83 4.43 -9.84 -8.38
C VAL A 83 4.94 -11.17 -7.82
N ILE A 84 4.49 -12.32 -8.35
CA ILE A 84 4.90 -13.66 -7.91
C ILE A 84 6.43 -13.86 -7.82
N PRO A 85 7.25 -13.36 -8.76
CA PRO A 85 8.70 -13.56 -8.71
C PRO A 85 9.43 -12.73 -7.64
N TYR A 86 8.76 -11.78 -6.98
CA TYR A 86 9.39 -10.94 -5.97
C TYR A 86 9.51 -11.66 -4.62
N ASP A 87 10.67 -11.54 -3.99
CA ASP A 87 10.96 -12.20 -2.71
C ASP A 87 10.05 -11.76 -1.56
N PHE A 88 9.47 -10.56 -1.64
CA PHE A 88 8.54 -10.06 -0.63
C PHE A 88 7.14 -10.68 -0.74
N PHE A 89 6.79 -11.33 -1.85
CA PHE A 89 5.43 -11.77 -2.11
C PHE A 89 5.12 -13.18 -1.55
N ASP A 90 4.00 -13.29 -0.84
CA ASP A 90 3.48 -14.57 -0.33
C ASP A 90 2.05 -14.83 -0.85
N GLU A 91 1.91 -15.84 -1.70
CA GLU A 91 0.60 -16.29 -2.23
C GLU A 91 -0.40 -16.69 -1.15
N THR A 92 0.06 -17.07 0.04
CA THR A 92 -0.85 -17.44 1.14
C THR A 92 -1.69 -16.25 1.60
N LEU A 93 -1.24 -15.02 1.38
CA LEU A 93 -1.97 -13.80 1.70
C LEU A 93 -3.27 -13.69 0.90
N ILE A 94 -3.25 -14.08 -0.38
CA ILE A 94 -4.43 -14.11 -1.23
C ILE A 94 -5.38 -15.22 -0.77
N LYS A 95 -4.85 -16.41 -0.51
CA LYS A 95 -5.65 -17.57 -0.05
C LYS A 95 -6.35 -17.29 1.29
N LYS A 96 -5.71 -16.51 2.17
CA LYS A 96 -6.25 -16.07 3.46
C LYS A 96 -7.20 -14.86 3.35
N GLY A 97 -7.36 -14.27 2.16
CA GLY A 97 -8.14 -13.05 1.96
C GLY A 97 -7.54 -11.78 2.58
N LYS A 98 -6.24 -11.81 2.90
CA LYS A 98 -5.51 -10.67 3.46
C LYS A 98 -5.07 -9.67 2.39
N LEU A 99 -4.84 -10.16 1.18
CA LEU A 99 -4.57 -9.34 0.00
C LEU A 99 -5.60 -9.68 -1.08
N VAL A 100 -6.39 -8.69 -1.48
CA VAL A 100 -7.44 -8.83 -2.49
C VAL A 100 -7.13 -7.91 -3.67
N PHE A 101 -7.34 -8.41 -4.89
CA PHE A 101 -7.25 -7.64 -6.11
C PHE A 101 -8.66 -7.44 -6.69
N VAL A 102 -8.98 -6.21 -7.09
CA VAL A 102 -10.25 -5.87 -7.74
C VAL A 102 -9.95 -5.15 -9.04
N ASP A 103 -10.53 -5.66 -10.12
CA ASP A 103 -10.52 -5.00 -11.42
C ASP A 103 -11.70 -4.05 -11.52
N MET A 104 -11.42 -2.78 -11.81
CA MET A 104 -12.45 -1.81 -12.10
C MET A 104 -12.96 -2.04 -13.55
N PRO A 105 -14.28 -2.05 -13.79
CA PRO A 105 -14.86 -2.29 -15.11
C PRO A 105 -14.56 -1.18 -16.12
#